data_AF-A0A957K4C5-F1
#
_entry.id   AF-A0A957K4C5-F1
#
_cell.length_a   1.000
_cell.length_b   1.000
_cell.length_c   1.000
_cell.angle_alpha   90.00
_cell.angle_beta   90.00
_cell.angle_gamma   90.00
#
_symmetry.space_group_name_H-M   'P 1'
#
loop_
_entity.id
_entity.type
_entity.pdbx_description
1 polymer ?
#
loop_
_entity_poly.entity_id
_entity_poly.type
_entity_poly.pdbx_seq_one_letter_code
_entity_poly.pdbx_strand_id
1 'polypeptide(L)'
;MAIGGSIALLFLLVFVQAEARQTGPIAIAGHRPEPNAHDVPVDTTVVITLTAPISNATVTGQGILIDGSSQGRVTSTIGFDPLVLTPTVSFFPGEIVQTVVTTQVLALSGAPLAQPYVWTFQIEAAPADALFRHRHIVGANNSFSVAAGDLDGNGAVDIVIANHLGQGDEVWLNDGQGGFGAMPQQILGDNDSIDVKLGDVDGDGDLDVVFANWNLQPQTVWLNRGDGSFGAAPADEFGSGHTPTLALGDVDGDGDLDAVLGHKFENAEVWLNNGSGNFGTAAHDVFSSGDIRRLVMGDVDNDGDLDVVLVRYNNLSQQVWLNDGTGRFGAAPFHSFGG
;
A
#
# COMPACT_ATOMS: atom_id res chain seq x y z
N MET A 1 24.92 0.92 -82.70
CA MET A 1 25.96 0.25 -81.88
C MET A 1 25.74 0.72 -80.45
N ALA A 2 25.50 -0.24 -79.54
CA ALA A 2 25.11 -0.10 -78.14
C ALA A 2 26.12 0.75 -77.32
N ILE A 3 25.94 1.13 -76.04
CA ILE A 3 25.31 0.52 -74.84
C ILE A 3 25.10 1.74 -73.88
N GLY A 4 23.96 2.04 -73.26
CA GLY A 4 23.27 1.26 -72.21
C GLY A 4 23.95 1.44 -70.85
N GLY A 5 23.48 2.39 -70.03
CA GLY A 5 23.98 2.62 -68.67
C GLY A 5 22.88 3.14 -67.75
N SER A 6 21.98 2.25 -67.33
CA SER A 6 21.04 2.52 -66.24
C SER A 6 21.73 2.34 -64.90
N ILE A 7 21.79 3.41 -64.11
CA ILE A 7 22.17 3.35 -62.69
C ILE A 7 20.96 2.83 -61.93
N ALA A 8 21.02 1.57 -61.49
CA ALA A 8 20.05 1.00 -60.56
C ALA A 8 20.39 1.48 -59.16
N LEU A 9 19.58 2.39 -58.61
CA LEU A 9 19.63 2.80 -57.22
C LEU A 9 19.02 1.68 -56.37
N LEU A 10 19.88 0.90 -55.70
CA LEU A 10 19.47 -0.17 -54.81
C LEU A 10 18.95 0.44 -53.51
N PHE A 11 17.63 0.61 -53.40
CA PHE A 11 16.99 0.89 -52.11
C PHE A 11 17.07 -0.38 -51.26
N LEU A 12 17.94 -0.35 -50.25
CA LEU A 12 17.95 -1.34 -49.18
C LEU A 12 16.69 -1.10 -48.34
N LEU A 13 15.61 -1.82 -48.67
CA LEU A 13 14.42 -1.89 -47.84
C LEU A 13 14.82 -2.64 -46.57
N VAL A 14 15.09 -1.91 -45.49
CA VAL A 14 15.16 -2.51 -44.16
C VAL A 14 13.73 -2.95 -43.83
N PHE A 15 13.46 -4.24 -44.00
CA PHE A 15 12.30 -4.86 -43.39
C PHE A 15 12.55 -4.81 -41.88
N VAL A 16 12.01 -3.80 -41.21
CA VAL A 16 11.60 -3.97 -39.82
C VAL A 16 10.58 -5.10 -39.89
N GLN A 17 10.94 -6.29 -39.42
CA GLN A 17 9.94 -7.29 -39.11
C GLN A 17 8.96 -6.57 -38.18
N ALA A 18 7.76 -6.31 -38.67
CA ALA A 18 6.64 -6.03 -37.80
C ALA A 18 6.48 -7.32 -36.99
N GLU A 19 7.12 -7.35 -35.81
CA GLU A 19 6.76 -8.28 -34.76
C GLU A 19 5.24 -8.24 -34.70
N ALA A 20 4.62 -9.41 -34.86
CA ALA A 20 3.18 -9.52 -34.81
C ALA A 20 2.72 -8.74 -33.59
N ARG A 21 1.93 -7.67 -33.80
CA ARG A 21 1.43 -6.84 -32.70
C ARG A 21 0.81 -7.81 -31.71
N GLN A 22 1.42 -7.97 -30.55
CA GLN A 22 0.79 -8.65 -29.44
C GLN A 22 -0.39 -7.76 -29.06
N THR A 23 -1.57 -8.14 -29.56
CA THR A 23 -2.83 -7.40 -29.36
C THR A 23 -3.56 -7.84 -28.10
N GLY A 24 -3.10 -8.92 -27.46
CA GLY A 24 -3.60 -9.40 -26.18
C GLY A 24 -2.91 -8.68 -25.01
N PRO A 25 -3.54 -8.65 -23.84
CA PRO A 25 -2.95 -8.07 -22.64
C PRO A 25 -1.62 -8.75 -22.30
N ILE A 26 -0.73 -8.01 -21.66
CA ILE A 26 0.50 -8.54 -21.09
C ILE A 26 0.26 -9.03 -19.66
N ALA A 27 1.20 -9.79 -19.12
CA ALA A 27 1.13 -10.33 -17.77
C ALA A 27 2.51 -10.31 -17.12
N ILE A 28 2.55 -10.41 -15.80
CA ILE A 28 3.78 -10.66 -15.06
C ILE A 28 4.15 -12.14 -15.25
N ALA A 29 5.32 -12.37 -15.83
CA ALA A 29 5.91 -13.71 -16.03
C ALA A 29 6.76 -14.15 -14.82
N GLY A 30 7.15 -13.21 -13.97
CA GLY A 30 7.86 -13.47 -12.72
C GLY A 30 8.33 -12.18 -12.08
N HIS A 31 8.57 -12.23 -10.78
CA HIS A 31 9.07 -11.09 -10.02
C HIS A 31 9.95 -11.55 -8.86
N ARG A 32 10.77 -10.63 -8.36
CA ARG A 32 11.55 -10.80 -7.13
C ARG A 32 11.55 -9.47 -6.37
N PRO A 33 11.51 -9.46 -5.03
CA PRO A 33 11.33 -10.61 -4.13
C PRO A 33 10.03 -11.41 -4.38
N GLU A 34 10.02 -12.67 -3.96
CA GLU A 34 8.83 -13.54 -4.09
C GLU A 34 7.71 -13.03 -3.17
N PRO A 35 6.42 -13.31 -3.47
CA PRO A 35 5.33 -12.92 -2.59
C PRO A 35 5.52 -13.50 -1.18
N ASN A 36 5.26 -12.69 -0.16
CA ASN A 36 5.36 -13.06 1.25
C ASN A 36 6.76 -13.53 1.68
N ALA A 37 7.81 -13.17 0.93
CA ALA A 37 9.18 -13.47 1.33
C ALA A 37 9.54 -12.75 2.65
N HIS A 38 10.29 -13.43 3.50
CA HIS A 38 10.86 -12.87 4.74
C HIS A 38 12.38 -12.77 4.62
N ASP A 39 12.99 -11.98 5.51
CA ASP A 39 14.43 -11.78 5.60
C ASP A 39 15.05 -11.28 4.28
N VAL A 40 14.33 -10.38 3.58
CA VAL A 40 14.80 -9.78 2.34
C VAL A 40 15.83 -8.68 2.64
N PRO A 41 17.01 -8.65 1.97
CA PRO A 41 18.03 -7.64 2.26
C PRO A 41 17.54 -6.19 2.14
N VAL A 42 18.03 -5.31 3.02
CA VAL A 42 17.68 -3.87 3.05
C VAL A 42 18.02 -3.10 1.76
N ASP A 43 18.93 -3.63 0.94
CA ASP A 43 19.35 -3.07 -0.35
C ASP A 43 18.80 -3.87 -1.54
N THR A 44 17.79 -4.71 -1.32
CA THR A 44 17.17 -5.50 -2.37
C THR A 44 16.65 -4.63 -3.52
N THR A 45 16.71 -5.16 -4.73
CA THR A 45 16.04 -4.57 -5.89
C THR A 45 14.74 -5.31 -6.17
N VAL A 46 13.72 -4.58 -6.61
CA VAL A 46 12.52 -5.20 -7.17
C VAL A 46 12.76 -5.48 -8.65
N VAL A 47 12.63 -6.74 -9.06
CA VAL A 47 12.80 -7.18 -10.44
C VAL A 47 11.48 -7.71 -10.96
N ILE A 48 11.02 -7.22 -12.10
CA ILE A 48 9.77 -7.65 -12.73
C ILE A 48 10.08 -8.12 -14.15
N THR A 49 9.56 -9.29 -14.51
CA THR A 49 9.64 -9.86 -15.86
C THR A 49 8.25 -9.89 -16.44
N LEU A 50 8.03 -9.19 -17.55
CA LEU A 50 6.74 -9.16 -18.24
C LEU A 50 6.76 -10.09 -19.47
N THR A 51 5.59 -10.56 -19.87
CA THR A 51 5.43 -11.45 -21.04
C THR A 51 5.70 -10.75 -22.39
N ALA A 52 5.94 -9.44 -22.39
CA ALA A 52 6.34 -8.66 -23.55
C ALA A 52 7.20 -7.44 -23.15
N PRO A 53 7.97 -6.86 -24.08
CA PRO A 53 8.64 -5.57 -23.88
C PRO A 53 7.65 -4.44 -23.60
N ILE A 54 7.98 -3.57 -22.64
CA ILE A 54 7.13 -2.46 -22.19
C ILE A 54 7.60 -1.09 -22.66
N SER A 55 6.68 -0.13 -22.65
CA SER A 55 6.96 1.28 -22.84
C SER A 55 7.56 1.87 -21.56
N ASN A 56 8.83 2.26 -21.62
CA ASN A 56 9.53 2.90 -20.50
C ASN A 56 8.80 4.15 -19.97
N ALA A 57 8.00 4.83 -20.80
CA ALA A 57 7.21 5.99 -20.41
C ALA A 57 6.05 5.67 -19.46
N THR A 58 5.72 4.39 -19.28
CA THR A 58 4.63 3.92 -18.41
C THR A 58 5.13 3.40 -17.06
N VAL A 59 6.46 3.32 -16.86
CA VAL A 59 7.05 3.03 -15.56
C VAL A 59 7.21 4.35 -14.81
N THR A 60 6.09 4.81 -14.26
CA THR A 60 5.97 6.02 -13.44
C THR A 60 5.59 5.63 -12.01
N GLY A 61 5.54 6.59 -11.08
CA GLY A 61 5.01 6.37 -9.72
C GLY A 61 3.51 6.04 -9.64
N GLN A 62 2.85 5.86 -10.78
CA GLN A 62 1.45 5.48 -10.93
C GLN A 62 1.30 4.17 -11.75
N GLY A 63 2.37 3.79 -12.46
CA GLY A 63 2.45 2.50 -13.15
C GLY A 63 3.02 1.41 -12.25
N ILE A 64 4.09 1.74 -11.51
CA ILE A 64 4.72 0.83 -10.55
C ILE A 64 5.02 1.58 -9.27
N LEU A 65 4.52 1.04 -8.16
CA LEU A 65 4.57 1.63 -6.84
C LEU A 65 5.30 0.66 -5.92
N ILE A 66 6.16 1.19 -5.05
CA ILE A 66 6.90 0.43 -4.03
C ILE A 66 6.76 1.23 -2.75
N ASP A 67 6.02 0.69 -1.80
CA ASP A 67 5.64 1.40 -0.58
C ASP A 67 6.14 0.64 0.63
N GLY A 68 6.96 1.29 1.43
CA GLY A 68 7.45 0.76 2.69
C GLY A 68 6.53 1.17 3.83
N SER A 69 6.14 0.22 4.68
CA SER A 69 5.27 0.47 5.82
C SER A 69 5.82 1.50 6.81
N SER A 70 7.12 1.76 6.78
CA SER A 70 7.78 2.68 7.71
C SER A 70 8.45 3.88 7.04
N GLN A 71 8.60 3.90 5.72
CA GLN A 71 9.27 5.01 5.02
C GLN A 71 8.42 5.63 3.90
N GLY A 72 7.18 5.15 3.70
CA GLY A 72 6.31 5.64 2.63
C GLY A 72 6.81 5.20 1.25
N ARG A 73 6.63 6.06 0.24
CA ARG A 73 6.94 5.74 -1.15
C ARG A 73 8.44 5.63 -1.39
N VAL A 74 8.87 4.48 -1.89
CA VAL A 74 10.27 4.19 -2.18
C VAL A 74 10.64 4.63 -3.58
N THR A 75 11.38 5.73 -3.67
CA THR A 75 11.94 6.18 -4.95
C THR A 75 13.03 5.22 -5.44
N SER A 76 12.99 4.90 -6.73
CA SER A 76 13.89 3.92 -7.35
C SER A 76 14.53 4.44 -8.63
N THR A 77 15.78 4.03 -8.87
CA THR A 77 16.37 4.07 -10.21
C THR A 77 15.88 2.89 -11.04
N ILE A 78 15.54 3.14 -12.30
CA ILE A 78 14.90 2.14 -13.18
C ILE A 78 15.90 1.65 -14.23
N GLY A 79 16.15 0.34 -14.24
CA GLY A 79 16.80 -0.38 -15.32
C GLY A 79 15.78 -1.15 -16.16
N PHE A 80 16.08 -1.35 -17.45
CA PHE A 80 15.25 -2.12 -18.38
C PHE A 80 16.03 -3.33 -18.91
N ASP A 81 15.31 -4.39 -19.29
CA ASP A 81 15.83 -5.70 -19.75
C ASP A 81 16.74 -6.47 -18.76
N PRO A 82 16.21 -6.99 -17.63
CA PRO A 82 14.82 -6.97 -17.17
C PRO A 82 14.45 -5.63 -16.51
N LEU A 83 13.16 -5.44 -16.17
CA LEU A 83 12.74 -4.27 -15.39
C LEU A 83 13.27 -4.42 -13.96
N VAL A 84 14.17 -3.53 -13.56
CA VAL A 84 14.82 -3.53 -12.24
C VAL A 84 14.60 -2.17 -11.60
N LEU A 85 13.91 -2.15 -10.46
CA LEU A 85 13.75 -0.98 -9.61
C LEU A 85 14.75 -1.11 -8.45
N THR A 86 15.79 -0.28 -8.49
CA THR A 86 16.80 -0.22 -7.43
C THR A 86 16.49 0.96 -6.52
N PRO A 87 16.18 0.73 -5.24
CA PRO A 87 15.78 1.80 -4.34
C PRO A 87 16.94 2.79 -4.16
N THR A 88 16.63 4.09 -4.10
CA THR A 88 17.65 5.15 -3.97
C THR A 88 18.16 5.30 -2.54
N VAL A 89 17.34 4.86 -1.58
CA VAL A 89 17.64 4.72 -0.16
C VAL A 89 17.34 3.28 0.25
N SER A 90 18.12 2.71 1.16
CA SER A 90 17.85 1.36 1.66
C SER A 90 16.51 1.33 2.41
N PHE A 91 15.80 0.21 2.29
CA PHE A 91 14.61 -0.06 3.08
C PHE A 91 14.93 -0.11 4.59
N PHE A 92 13.92 0.19 5.39
CA PHE A 92 14.01 0.12 6.83
C PHE A 92 14.02 -1.35 7.30
N PRO A 93 14.91 -1.71 8.24
CA PRO A 93 14.92 -3.06 8.79
C PRO A 93 13.57 -3.48 9.38
N GLY A 94 13.05 -4.63 8.95
CA GLY A 94 11.80 -5.21 9.45
C GLY A 94 10.52 -4.66 8.82
N GLU A 95 10.59 -3.64 7.96
CA GLU A 95 9.40 -3.07 7.32
C GLU A 95 8.76 -4.05 6.33
N ILE A 96 7.45 -3.92 6.14
CA ILE A 96 6.71 -4.62 5.10
C ILE A 96 6.69 -3.71 3.89
N VAL A 97 7.14 -4.23 2.75
CA VAL A 97 7.11 -3.51 1.47
C VAL A 97 5.99 -4.07 0.63
N GLN A 98 5.10 -3.20 0.17
CA GLN A 98 4.11 -3.50 -0.86
C GLN A 98 4.66 -3.08 -2.22
N THR A 99 4.41 -3.89 -3.24
CA THR A 99 4.68 -3.51 -4.63
C THR A 99 3.42 -3.70 -5.46
N VAL A 100 3.12 -2.69 -6.26
CA VAL A 100 1.97 -2.67 -7.16
C VAL A 100 2.46 -2.48 -8.59
N VAL A 101 1.96 -3.30 -9.52
CA VAL A 101 2.02 -3.02 -10.96
C VAL A 101 0.60 -2.80 -11.46
N THR A 102 0.28 -1.56 -11.83
CA THR A 102 -1.06 -1.18 -12.26
C THR A 102 -1.27 -1.48 -13.74
N THR A 103 -2.52 -1.39 -14.20
CA THR A 103 -2.86 -1.50 -15.63
C THR A 103 -2.35 -0.32 -16.48
N GLN A 104 -1.78 0.73 -15.86
CA GLN A 104 -1.16 1.84 -16.58
C GLN A 104 0.17 1.44 -17.25
N VAL A 105 0.80 0.33 -16.83
CA VAL A 105 1.99 -0.21 -17.51
C VAL A 105 1.57 -0.84 -18.84
N LEU A 106 2.13 -0.32 -19.93
CA LEU A 106 1.79 -0.75 -21.29
C LEU A 106 2.96 -1.42 -21.98
N ALA A 107 2.67 -2.44 -22.78
CA ALA A 107 3.58 -3.00 -23.77
C ALA A 107 4.01 -1.94 -24.80
N LEU A 108 5.12 -2.15 -25.51
CA LEU A 108 5.46 -1.33 -26.70
C LEU A 108 4.36 -1.38 -27.78
N SER A 109 3.52 -2.42 -27.78
CA SER A 109 2.35 -2.53 -28.66
C SER A 109 1.17 -1.66 -28.22
N GLY A 110 1.21 -1.09 -27.00
CA GLY A 110 0.11 -0.38 -26.35
C GLY A 110 -0.87 -1.27 -25.58
N ALA A 111 -0.62 -2.58 -25.49
CA ALA A 111 -1.45 -3.49 -24.69
C ALA A 111 -1.20 -3.29 -23.18
N PRO A 112 -2.25 -3.17 -22.35
CA PRO A 112 -2.09 -3.06 -20.89
C PRO A 112 -1.82 -4.42 -20.25
N LEU A 113 -1.47 -4.41 -18.95
CA LEU A 113 -1.59 -5.62 -18.14
C LEU A 113 -3.02 -6.16 -18.17
N ALA A 114 -3.17 -7.48 -18.08
CA ALA A 114 -4.48 -8.15 -18.03
C ALA A 114 -5.27 -7.73 -16.77
N GLN A 115 -4.58 -7.59 -15.66
CA GLN A 115 -5.05 -7.13 -14.36
C GLN A 115 -3.88 -6.49 -13.62
N PRO A 116 -4.14 -5.61 -12.65
CA PRO A 116 -3.13 -5.17 -11.70
C PRO A 116 -2.50 -6.36 -10.96
N TYR A 117 -1.33 -6.14 -10.35
CA TYR A 117 -0.69 -7.17 -9.56
C TYR A 117 -0.06 -6.56 -8.31
N VAL A 118 -0.51 -7.02 -7.15
CA VAL A 118 -0.07 -6.55 -5.84
C VAL A 118 0.58 -7.68 -5.07
N TRP A 119 1.74 -7.44 -4.47
CA TRP A 119 2.34 -8.37 -3.52
C TRP A 119 3.11 -7.65 -2.43
N THR A 120 3.45 -8.37 -1.37
CA THR A 120 4.26 -7.85 -0.27
C THR A 120 5.46 -8.75 0.03
N PHE A 121 6.47 -8.18 0.69
CA PHE A 121 7.59 -8.92 1.27
C PHE A 121 8.13 -8.16 2.50
N GLN A 122 8.85 -8.86 3.38
CA GLN A 122 9.39 -8.29 4.61
C GLN A 122 10.91 -8.16 4.55
N ILE A 123 11.39 -6.97 4.91
CA ILE A 123 12.82 -6.64 4.96
C ILE A 123 13.46 -7.25 6.21
N GLU A 124 14.68 -7.76 6.07
CA GLU A 124 15.44 -8.35 7.16
C GLU A 124 15.69 -7.34 8.27
N ALA A 125 15.59 -7.80 9.52
CA ALA A 125 16.12 -7.11 10.66
C ALA A 125 17.39 -7.85 11.11
N ALA A 126 18.54 -7.17 11.07
CA ALA A 126 19.80 -7.76 11.47
C ALA A 126 19.69 -8.35 12.90
N PRO A 127 20.19 -9.57 13.15
CA PRO A 127 20.16 -10.15 14.49
C PRO A 127 20.83 -9.22 15.50
N ALA A 128 20.10 -8.86 16.56
CA ALA A 128 20.59 -8.02 17.63
C ALA A 128 20.24 -8.62 19.00
N ASP A 129 21.05 -8.31 20.00
CA ASP A 129 20.70 -8.64 21.38
C ASP A 129 19.47 -7.81 21.77
N ALA A 130 18.38 -8.46 22.22
CA ALA A 130 17.13 -7.83 22.64
C ALA A 130 17.27 -7.02 23.96
N LEU A 131 18.16 -6.02 23.97
CA LEU A 131 18.53 -5.20 25.11
C LEU A 131 17.82 -3.85 25.07
N PHE A 132 16.73 -3.73 25.81
CA PHE A 132 16.00 -2.48 25.98
C PHE A 132 16.64 -1.65 27.10
N ARG A 133 17.50 -0.69 26.73
CA ARG A 133 18.31 0.12 27.68
C ARG A 133 17.72 1.49 27.99
N HIS A 134 16.86 2.00 27.11
CA HIS A 134 16.25 3.32 27.21
C HIS A 134 14.72 3.16 27.32
N ARG A 135 14.10 4.03 28.13
CA ARG A 135 12.65 4.06 28.30
C ARG A 135 12.18 5.50 28.21
N HIS A 136 11.38 5.78 27.19
CA HIS A 136 10.57 6.99 27.07
C HIS A 136 9.11 6.64 27.36
N ILE A 137 8.39 7.57 27.98
CA ILE A 137 6.95 7.44 28.24
C ILE A 137 6.28 8.50 27.38
N VAL A 138 5.50 8.05 26.40
CA VAL A 138 4.71 8.86 25.46
C VAL A 138 3.25 8.41 25.53
N GLY A 139 2.34 9.21 24.98
CA GLY A 139 0.91 8.90 24.98
C GLY A 139 0.15 9.43 26.20
N ALA A 140 -1.18 9.37 26.09
CA ALA A 140 -2.13 9.71 27.14
C ALA A 140 -2.55 8.48 27.97
N ASN A 141 -3.46 8.70 28.92
CA ASN A 141 -3.96 7.63 29.78
C ASN A 141 -5.02 6.73 29.10
N ASN A 142 -5.49 7.07 27.89
CA ASN A 142 -6.49 6.30 27.14
C ASN A 142 -6.03 6.02 25.71
N SER A 143 -4.78 5.58 25.54
CA SER A 143 -4.24 5.16 24.24
C SER A 143 -4.63 3.71 23.92
N PHE A 144 -5.13 3.47 22.71
CA PHE A 144 -5.67 2.17 22.26
C PHE A 144 -4.85 1.51 21.16
N SER A 145 -4.20 2.29 20.31
CA SER A 145 -3.36 1.79 19.22
C SER A 145 -2.17 2.70 18.97
N VAL A 146 -1.17 2.15 18.30
CA VAL A 146 0.05 2.85 17.92
C VAL A 146 0.45 2.43 16.52
N ALA A 147 0.86 3.39 15.70
CA ALA A 147 1.54 3.16 14.43
C ALA A 147 2.91 3.85 14.46
N ALA A 148 3.85 3.30 13.69
CA ALA A 148 5.24 3.74 13.72
C ALA A 148 5.81 3.76 12.30
N GLY A 149 6.42 4.89 11.93
CA GLY A 149 7.03 5.15 10.64
C GLY A 149 7.81 6.47 10.68
N ASP A 150 8.68 6.71 9.72
CA ASP A 150 9.40 7.98 9.51
C ASP A 150 8.42 9.01 8.95
N LEU A 151 7.99 9.94 9.78
CA LEU A 151 6.97 10.93 9.42
C LEU A 151 7.59 12.26 8.99
N ASP A 152 8.86 12.51 9.32
CA ASP A 152 9.57 13.74 8.97
C ASP A 152 10.74 13.54 7.97
N GLY A 153 10.91 12.30 7.48
CA GLY A 153 11.89 11.94 6.47
C GLY A 153 13.33 11.94 6.98
N ASN A 154 13.54 11.87 8.30
CA ASN A 154 14.87 11.95 8.91
C ASN A 154 15.58 10.59 9.03
N GLY A 155 14.93 9.50 8.64
CA GLY A 155 15.45 8.13 8.72
C GLY A 155 15.19 7.45 10.07
N ALA A 156 14.46 8.07 10.99
CA ALA A 156 14.11 7.54 12.29
C ALA A 156 12.61 7.27 12.38
N VAL A 157 12.25 6.15 13.01
CA VAL A 157 10.86 5.79 13.20
C VAL A 157 10.25 6.68 14.29
N ASP A 158 9.23 7.44 13.91
CA ASP A 158 8.35 8.23 14.74
C ASP A 158 7.11 7.43 15.16
N ILE A 159 6.22 8.06 15.93
CA ILE A 159 5.06 7.40 16.52
C ILE A 159 3.79 8.24 16.37
N VAL A 160 2.70 7.59 15.97
CA VAL A 160 1.33 8.11 16.09
C VAL A 160 0.53 7.24 17.04
N ILE A 161 -0.20 7.87 17.96
CA ILE A 161 -0.98 7.20 19.00
C ILE A 161 -2.46 7.54 18.85
N ALA A 162 -3.29 6.51 18.70
CA ALA A 162 -4.74 6.62 18.75
C ALA A 162 -5.24 6.67 20.20
N ASN A 163 -6.01 7.70 20.52
CA ASN A 163 -6.56 7.96 21.84
C ASN A 163 -8.09 7.93 21.84
N HIS A 164 -8.69 7.72 23.01
CA HIS A 164 -10.14 7.58 23.17
C HIS A 164 -10.66 8.45 24.33
N LEU A 165 -11.99 8.57 24.45
CA LEU A 165 -12.73 9.38 25.43
C LEU A 165 -12.55 10.89 25.20
N GLY A 166 -12.56 11.31 23.94
CA GLY A 166 -12.37 12.70 23.54
C GLY A 166 -10.95 13.23 23.79
N GLN A 167 -9.96 12.35 23.91
CA GLN A 167 -8.56 12.72 23.96
C GLN A 167 -8.01 12.72 22.54
N GLY A 168 -7.46 13.85 22.09
CA GLY A 168 -6.91 13.94 20.73
C GLY A 168 -5.74 12.98 20.51
N ASP A 169 -5.61 12.52 19.28
CA ASP A 169 -4.56 11.60 18.86
C ASP A 169 -3.22 12.33 18.81
N GLU A 170 -2.12 11.62 19.03
CA GLU A 170 -0.83 12.24 19.28
C GLU A 170 0.23 11.84 18.27
N VAL A 171 0.98 12.82 17.76
CA VAL A 171 2.16 12.62 16.91
C VAL A 171 3.42 12.90 17.72
N TRP A 172 4.37 11.98 17.69
CA TRP A 172 5.62 12.04 18.44
C TRP A 172 6.81 11.79 17.50
N LEU A 173 7.61 12.83 17.25
CA LEU A 173 8.81 12.72 16.44
C LEU A 173 10.01 12.26 17.29
N ASN A 174 10.81 11.38 16.70
CA ASN A 174 12.02 10.78 17.24
C ASN A 174 13.25 11.60 16.84
N ASP A 175 14.12 11.87 17.80
CA ASP A 175 15.36 12.63 17.59
C ASP A 175 16.48 11.85 16.86
N GLY A 176 16.17 10.67 16.32
CA GLY A 176 17.10 9.77 15.65
C GLY A 176 17.99 8.97 16.61
N GLN A 177 17.86 9.15 17.93
CA GLN A 177 18.56 8.38 18.95
C GLN A 177 17.58 7.59 19.84
N GLY A 178 16.31 7.49 19.43
CA GLY A 178 15.24 6.86 20.20
C GLY A 178 14.67 7.77 21.29
N GLY A 179 14.96 9.07 21.23
CA GLY A 179 14.44 10.07 22.15
C GLY A 179 13.20 10.76 21.59
N PHE A 180 12.19 10.90 22.43
CA PHE A 180 10.98 11.67 22.15
C PHE A 180 10.93 12.89 23.07
N GLY A 181 10.32 13.98 22.60
CA GLY A 181 10.09 15.19 23.37
C GLY A 181 9.27 14.95 24.66
N ALA A 182 9.09 16.00 25.47
CA ALA A 182 8.28 15.90 26.69
C ALA A 182 6.77 16.00 26.45
N MET A 183 6.37 16.41 25.24
CA MET A 183 5.00 16.61 24.78
C MET A 183 4.92 16.13 23.32
N PRO A 184 3.73 15.72 22.85
CA PRO A 184 3.54 15.42 21.44
C PRO A 184 3.82 16.65 20.59
N GLN A 185 4.35 16.42 19.40
CA GLN A 185 4.61 17.46 18.41
C GLN A 185 3.29 18.08 17.92
N GLN A 186 2.27 17.25 17.75
CA GLN A 186 0.95 17.66 17.32
C GLN A 186 -0.14 16.79 17.97
N ILE A 187 -1.32 17.40 18.18
CA ILE A 187 -2.56 16.72 18.52
C ILE A 187 -3.48 16.74 17.30
N LEU A 188 -4.03 15.59 16.93
CA LEU A 188 -4.93 15.40 15.79
C LEU A 188 -6.35 15.11 16.31
N GLY A 189 -7.30 16.00 16.01
CA GLY A 189 -8.70 15.84 16.38
C GLY A 189 -8.95 15.60 17.87
N ASP A 190 -10.14 15.07 18.16
CA ASP A 190 -10.60 14.64 19.48
C ASP A 190 -11.62 13.49 19.37
N ASN A 191 -11.49 12.66 18.32
CA ASN A 191 -12.34 11.49 18.14
C ASN A 191 -12.01 10.38 19.14
N ASP A 192 -12.91 9.40 19.23
CA ASP A 192 -12.73 8.19 20.01
C ASP A 192 -12.02 7.12 19.16
N SER A 193 -10.73 7.33 18.90
CA SER A 193 -9.92 6.48 18.03
C SER A 193 -9.47 5.19 18.72
N ILE A 194 -9.65 4.07 18.03
CA ILE A 194 -9.34 2.71 18.54
C ILE A 194 -8.22 2.05 17.73
N ASP A 195 -8.04 2.44 16.47
CA ASP A 195 -6.94 1.97 15.64
C ASP A 195 -6.34 3.10 14.82
N VAL A 196 -5.09 2.95 14.42
CA VAL A 196 -4.36 3.88 13.55
C VAL A 196 -3.55 3.09 12.53
N LYS A 197 -3.46 3.58 11.31
CA LYS A 197 -2.57 3.09 10.26
C LYS A 197 -1.84 4.25 9.60
N LEU A 198 -0.64 3.93 9.11
CA LEU A 198 0.18 4.82 8.28
C LEU A 198 0.20 4.29 6.85
N GLY A 199 0.23 5.19 5.89
CA GLY A 199 0.37 4.89 4.46
C GLY A 199 0.30 6.19 3.65
N ASP A 200 0.94 6.23 2.49
CA ASP A 200 0.87 7.35 1.55
C ASP A 200 -0.49 7.31 0.83
N VAL A 201 -1.48 8.06 1.33
CA VAL A 201 -2.86 8.01 0.79
C VAL A 201 -3.14 9.13 -0.21
N ASP A 202 -2.28 10.14 -0.34
CA ASP A 202 -2.40 11.18 -1.36
C ASP A 202 -1.33 11.12 -2.47
N GLY A 203 -0.46 10.11 -2.41
CA GLY A 203 0.51 9.80 -3.45
C GLY A 203 1.67 10.80 -3.52
N ASP A 204 1.89 11.61 -2.48
CA ASP A 204 2.99 12.57 -2.42
C ASP A 204 4.32 11.95 -1.96
N GLY A 205 4.23 10.75 -1.38
CA GLY A 205 5.34 9.91 -0.98
C GLY A 205 5.60 9.86 0.52
N ASP A 206 4.95 10.72 1.30
CA ASP A 206 5.08 10.77 2.74
C ASP A 206 4.03 9.89 3.42
N LEU A 207 4.32 9.40 4.63
CA LEU A 207 3.34 8.61 5.38
C LEU A 207 2.25 9.52 5.96
N ASP A 208 1.01 9.30 5.53
CA ASP A 208 -0.20 9.90 6.10
C ASP A 208 -0.78 9.03 7.22
N VAL A 209 -1.82 9.53 7.87
CA VAL A 209 -2.48 8.86 8.99
C VAL A 209 -3.96 8.64 8.71
N VAL A 210 -4.42 7.40 8.94
CA VAL A 210 -5.84 7.06 8.95
C VAL A 210 -6.23 6.46 10.30
N PHE A 211 -7.22 7.07 10.97
CA PHE A 211 -7.74 6.61 12.26
C PHE A 211 -9.05 5.86 12.11
N ALA A 212 -9.14 4.71 12.80
CA ALA A 212 -10.39 4.00 13.01
C ALA A 212 -11.07 4.55 14.27
N ASN A 213 -12.26 5.12 14.12
CA ASN A 213 -12.99 5.79 15.18
C ASN A 213 -14.20 4.95 15.66
N TRP A 214 -14.55 5.16 16.92
CA TRP A 214 -15.61 4.46 17.62
C TRP A 214 -16.88 5.30 17.76
N ASN A 215 -17.90 4.78 18.44
CA ASN A 215 -19.12 5.52 18.82
C ASN A 215 -19.86 6.16 17.63
N LEU A 216 -19.90 5.48 16.47
CA LEU A 216 -20.51 5.96 15.24
C LEU A 216 -19.84 7.21 14.65
N GLN A 217 -18.63 7.54 15.09
CA GLN A 217 -17.83 8.60 14.47
C GLN A 217 -17.28 8.13 13.12
N PRO A 218 -17.13 9.05 12.16
CA PRO A 218 -16.49 8.74 10.89
C PRO A 218 -14.99 8.45 11.09
N GLN A 219 -14.39 7.69 10.18
CA GLN A 219 -12.95 7.46 10.17
C GLN A 219 -12.27 8.73 9.67
N THR A 220 -11.08 9.07 10.20
CA THR A 220 -10.43 10.34 9.88
C THR A 220 -9.10 10.18 9.15
N VAL A 221 -8.84 11.05 8.18
CA VAL A 221 -7.62 11.10 7.36
C VAL A 221 -6.85 12.39 7.61
N TRP A 222 -5.57 12.26 7.93
CA TRP A 222 -4.64 13.37 8.13
C TRP A 222 -3.45 13.24 7.20
N LEU A 223 -3.30 14.22 6.32
CA LEU A 223 -2.22 14.28 5.36
C LEU A 223 -0.98 14.89 6.00
N ASN A 224 0.15 14.23 5.79
CA ASN A 224 1.46 14.73 6.15
C ASN A 224 1.85 15.87 5.19
N ARG A 225 2.81 16.70 5.61
CA ARG A 225 3.39 17.75 4.76
C ARG A 225 4.87 17.50 4.46
N GLY A 226 5.34 16.29 4.74
CA GLY A 226 6.72 15.84 4.61
C GLY A 226 7.67 16.30 5.71
N ASP A 227 7.15 16.92 6.78
CA ASP A 227 7.95 17.39 7.92
C ASP A 227 7.41 16.91 9.27
N GLY A 228 6.55 15.88 9.24
CA GLY A 228 5.86 15.35 10.42
C GLY A 228 4.75 16.26 10.94
N SER A 229 4.42 17.34 10.24
CA SER A 229 3.22 18.13 10.52
C SER A 229 2.03 17.69 9.67
N PHE A 230 0.87 17.57 10.30
CA PHE A 230 -0.31 17.02 9.67
C PHE A 230 -1.41 18.06 9.47
N GLY A 231 -2.23 17.88 8.44
CA GLY A 231 -3.47 18.61 8.20
C GLY A 231 -4.61 17.65 7.90
N ALA A 232 -5.83 18.02 8.28
CA ALA A 232 -7.01 17.29 7.84
C ALA A 232 -7.06 17.28 6.29
N ALA A 233 -7.36 16.13 5.70
CA ALA A 233 -7.59 16.03 4.26
C ALA A 233 -8.82 16.88 3.83
N PRO A 234 -8.95 17.25 2.54
CA PRO A 234 -10.11 18.01 2.07
C PRO A 234 -11.46 17.28 2.23
N ALA A 235 -11.43 15.95 2.24
CA ALA A 235 -12.52 15.06 2.60
C ALA A 235 -11.97 14.08 3.66
N ASP A 236 -11.67 14.63 4.82
CA ASP A 236 -11.01 13.96 5.94
C ASP A 236 -11.85 12.89 6.62
N GLU A 237 -13.12 12.72 6.26
CA GLU A 237 -14.03 11.80 6.91
C GLU A 237 -14.66 10.82 5.93
N PHE A 238 -14.64 9.53 6.27
CA PHE A 238 -15.30 8.46 5.52
C PHE A 238 -15.71 7.31 6.43
N GLY A 239 -16.66 6.48 6.00
CA GLY A 239 -17.25 5.46 6.86
C GLY A 239 -17.92 6.04 8.11
N SER A 240 -18.69 5.22 8.82
CA SER A 240 -19.11 5.56 10.19
C SER A 240 -19.55 4.29 10.89
N GLY A 241 -19.16 4.13 12.15
CA GLY A 241 -19.53 2.92 12.87
C GLY A 241 -18.78 2.75 14.18
N HIS A 242 -18.77 1.52 14.68
CA HIS A 242 -17.92 1.11 15.78
C HIS A 242 -16.75 0.33 15.21
N THR A 243 -15.69 1.03 14.82
CA THR A 243 -14.62 0.47 13.99
C THR A 243 -13.39 0.11 14.86
N PRO A 244 -13.26 -1.13 15.37
CA PRO A 244 -12.10 -1.54 16.14
C PRO A 244 -10.81 -1.68 15.33
N THR A 245 -10.91 -1.75 14.01
CA THR A 245 -9.79 -2.11 13.13
C THR A 245 -10.04 -1.58 11.72
N LEU A 246 -8.97 -1.13 11.08
CA LEU A 246 -8.93 -0.92 9.64
C LEU A 246 -7.62 -1.48 9.07
N ALA A 247 -7.54 -1.66 7.77
CA ALA A 247 -6.26 -1.82 7.06
C ALA A 247 -6.25 -0.97 5.80
N LEU A 248 -5.04 -0.59 5.40
CA LEU A 248 -4.75 0.12 4.17
C LEU A 248 -4.06 -0.81 3.17
N GLY A 249 -4.38 -0.67 1.89
CA GLY A 249 -3.81 -1.44 0.80
C GLY A 249 -4.59 -1.20 -0.49
N ASP A 250 -3.91 -1.26 -1.62
CA ASP A 250 -4.53 -1.15 -2.94
C ASP A 250 -5.38 -2.40 -3.25
N VAL A 251 -6.71 -2.31 -3.09
CA VAL A 251 -7.62 -3.46 -3.25
C VAL A 251 -8.29 -3.51 -4.63
N ASP A 252 -8.23 -2.44 -5.41
CA ASP A 252 -8.72 -2.44 -6.80
C ASP A 252 -7.62 -2.35 -7.86
N GLY A 253 -6.37 -2.24 -7.42
CA GLY A 253 -5.16 -2.29 -8.23
C GLY A 253 -4.93 -1.04 -9.07
N ASP A 254 -5.51 0.09 -8.69
CA ASP A 254 -5.34 1.37 -9.39
C ASP A 254 -4.05 2.12 -8.99
N GLY A 255 -3.41 1.69 -7.90
CA GLY A 255 -2.19 2.24 -7.34
C GLY A 255 -2.39 3.10 -6.09
N ASP A 256 -3.63 3.39 -5.70
CA ASP A 256 -3.92 4.20 -4.53
C ASP A 256 -4.23 3.30 -3.32
N LEU A 257 -3.81 3.74 -2.12
CA LEU A 257 -4.14 2.97 -0.90
C LEU A 257 -5.62 3.14 -0.56
N ASP A 258 -6.35 2.04 -0.57
CA ASP A 258 -7.75 1.95 -0.14
C ASP A 258 -7.87 1.56 1.33
N ALA A 259 -9.10 1.65 1.87
CA ALA A 259 -9.38 1.28 3.25
C ALA A 259 -10.41 0.15 3.34
N VAL A 260 -10.09 -0.88 4.14
CA VAL A 260 -11.04 -1.91 4.56
C VAL A 260 -11.34 -1.73 6.04
N LEU A 261 -12.63 -1.53 6.36
CA LEU A 261 -13.12 -1.29 7.71
C LEU A 261 -13.73 -2.55 8.30
N GLY A 262 -13.25 -2.95 9.48
CA GLY A 262 -13.84 -4.01 10.28
C GLY A 262 -14.65 -3.41 11.41
N HIS A 263 -15.95 -3.69 11.44
CA HIS A 263 -16.87 -3.13 12.43
C HIS A 263 -17.27 -4.13 13.52
N LYS A 264 -17.54 -3.60 14.72
CA LYS A 264 -18.06 -4.41 15.84
C LYS A 264 -19.54 -4.72 15.69
N PHE A 265 -20.36 -3.76 15.24
CA PHE A 265 -21.81 -3.95 15.17
C PHE A 265 -22.35 -3.86 13.74
N GLU A 266 -21.70 -3.03 12.92
CA GLU A 266 -22.00 -2.85 11.50
C GLU A 266 -21.32 -3.93 10.64
N ASN A 267 -21.63 -3.98 9.35
CA ASN A 267 -20.96 -4.89 8.41
C ASN A 267 -19.53 -4.41 8.11
N ALA A 268 -18.66 -5.26 7.57
CA ALA A 268 -17.37 -4.77 7.05
C ALA A 268 -17.61 -3.94 5.77
N GLU A 269 -16.73 -2.98 5.51
CA GLU A 269 -16.87 -2.06 4.38
C GLU A 269 -15.54 -1.89 3.65
N VAL A 270 -15.62 -1.69 2.34
CA VAL A 270 -14.49 -1.27 1.48
C VAL A 270 -14.73 0.17 1.05
N TRP A 271 -13.69 0.99 1.15
CA TRP A 271 -13.71 2.40 0.76
C TRP A 271 -12.54 2.66 -0.18
N LEU A 272 -12.85 3.02 -1.42
CA LEU A 272 -11.84 3.29 -2.43
C LEU A 272 -11.36 4.73 -2.31
N ASN A 273 -10.05 4.90 -2.34
CA ASN A 273 -9.41 6.21 -2.43
C ASN A 273 -9.33 6.65 -3.89
N ASN A 274 -9.07 7.92 -4.13
CA ASN A 274 -8.89 8.48 -5.47
C ASN A 274 -7.48 9.04 -5.70
N GLY A 275 -6.54 8.63 -4.86
CA GLY A 275 -5.14 9.08 -4.88
C GLY A 275 -4.93 10.49 -4.32
N SER A 276 -5.87 11.01 -3.53
CA SER A 276 -5.71 12.32 -2.86
C SER A 276 -6.16 12.30 -1.39
N GLY A 277 -6.18 11.11 -0.79
CA GLY A 277 -6.71 10.88 0.55
C GLY A 277 -8.22 11.06 0.66
N ASN A 278 -8.96 10.94 -0.45
CA ASN A 278 -10.42 11.10 -0.48
C ASN A 278 -11.10 9.77 -0.82
N PHE A 279 -11.69 9.16 0.21
CA PHE A 279 -12.35 7.85 0.14
C PHE A 279 -13.82 7.92 -0.33
N GLY A 280 -14.30 9.10 -0.74
CA GLY A 280 -15.67 9.31 -1.18
C GLY A 280 -16.70 9.34 -0.04
N THR A 281 -17.99 9.26 -0.40
CA THR A 281 -19.10 9.44 0.56
C THR A 281 -19.93 8.17 0.79
N ALA A 282 -19.54 7.05 0.19
CA ALA A 282 -20.24 5.78 0.31
C ALA A 282 -19.24 4.63 0.14
N ALA A 283 -19.46 3.55 0.89
CA ALA A 283 -18.69 2.33 0.74
C ALA A 283 -18.84 1.78 -0.70
N HIS A 284 -17.71 1.36 -1.26
CA HIS A 284 -17.65 0.68 -2.55
C HIS A 284 -18.22 -0.73 -2.47
N ASP A 285 -17.93 -1.42 -1.36
CA ASP A 285 -18.51 -2.72 -1.05
C ASP A 285 -18.84 -2.85 0.45
N VAL A 286 -19.82 -3.69 0.75
CA VAL A 286 -20.25 -4.02 2.11
C VAL A 286 -20.34 -5.54 2.23
N PHE A 287 -19.46 -6.12 3.02
CA PHE A 287 -19.27 -7.56 3.10
C PHE A 287 -19.14 -8.01 4.56
N SER A 288 -19.55 -9.25 4.84
CA SER A 288 -19.64 -9.81 6.19
C SER A 288 -20.52 -9.05 7.19
N SER A 289 -21.06 -9.78 8.16
CA SER A 289 -21.65 -9.15 9.34
C SER A 289 -20.57 -8.77 10.35
N GLY A 290 -20.88 -7.87 11.29
CA GLY A 290 -19.94 -7.35 12.30
C GLY A 290 -19.31 -8.36 13.26
N ASP A 291 -19.10 -7.97 14.52
CA ASP A 291 -18.28 -8.70 15.51
C ASP A 291 -16.82 -8.91 15.05
N ILE A 292 -16.31 -8.03 14.18
CA ILE A 292 -14.92 -8.04 13.73
C ILE A 292 -14.07 -7.37 14.81
N ARG A 293 -12.92 -7.96 15.14
CA ARG A 293 -11.96 -7.40 16.11
C ARG A 293 -10.67 -6.94 15.47
N ARG A 294 -10.20 -7.69 14.49
CA ARG A 294 -9.00 -7.41 13.70
C ARG A 294 -9.25 -7.87 12.29
N LEU A 295 -8.57 -7.24 11.35
CA LEU A 295 -8.46 -7.72 9.99
C LEU A 295 -7.02 -7.57 9.54
N VAL A 296 -6.62 -8.39 8.59
CA VAL A 296 -5.35 -8.28 7.87
C VAL A 296 -5.61 -8.53 6.40
N MET A 297 -4.77 -7.97 5.54
CA MET A 297 -4.84 -8.15 4.10
C MET A 297 -3.60 -8.87 3.58
N GLY A 298 -3.78 -9.56 2.46
CA GLY A 298 -2.72 -10.24 1.74
C GLY A 298 -3.33 -11.15 0.68
N ASP A 299 -2.61 -11.38 -0.40
CA ASP A 299 -2.99 -12.34 -1.45
C ASP A 299 -2.91 -13.77 -0.87
N VAL A 300 -4.07 -14.40 -0.61
CA VAL A 300 -4.13 -15.72 0.05
C VAL A 300 -4.28 -16.88 -0.94
N ASP A 301 -4.69 -16.61 -2.18
CA ASP A 301 -4.88 -17.64 -3.21
C ASP A 301 -3.95 -17.51 -4.43
N ASN A 302 -3.07 -16.51 -4.39
CA ASN A 302 -1.99 -16.22 -5.32
C ASN A 302 -2.51 -15.81 -6.72
N ASP A 303 -3.58 -15.03 -6.78
CA ASP A 303 -4.15 -14.47 -8.01
C ASP A 303 -3.70 -13.03 -8.32
N GLY A 304 -3.04 -12.37 -7.37
CA GLY A 304 -2.42 -11.07 -7.54
C GLY A 304 -3.23 -9.88 -7.02
N ASP A 305 -4.32 -10.12 -6.28
CA ASP A 305 -5.03 -9.08 -5.54
C ASP A 305 -5.07 -9.34 -4.02
N LEU A 306 -5.29 -8.27 -3.25
CA LEU A 306 -5.33 -8.36 -1.80
C LEU A 306 -6.65 -8.95 -1.33
N ASP A 307 -6.57 -10.07 -0.61
CA ASP A 307 -7.68 -10.66 0.11
C ASP A 307 -7.76 -10.16 1.54
N VAL A 308 -8.89 -10.46 2.21
CA VAL A 308 -9.13 -10.03 3.59
C VAL A 308 -9.34 -11.22 4.51
N VAL A 309 -8.55 -11.30 5.59
CA VAL A 309 -8.79 -12.23 6.70
C VAL A 309 -9.41 -11.47 7.87
N LEU A 310 -10.64 -11.82 8.23
CA LEU A 310 -11.37 -11.24 9.35
C LEU A 310 -11.26 -12.11 10.60
N VAL A 311 -10.79 -11.50 11.68
CA VAL A 311 -10.78 -12.09 13.02
C VAL A 311 -12.04 -11.67 13.76
N ARG A 312 -12.95 -12.63 13.98
CA ARG A 312 -14.28 -12.40 14.58
C ARG A 312 -14.34 -12.86 16.04
N TYR A 313 -15.13 -12.15 16.84
CA TYR A 313 -15.32 -12.39 18.27
C TYR A 313 -16.56 -13.26 18.56
N ASN A 314 -16.86 -13.53 19.84
CA ASN A 314 -18.07 -14.22 20.30
C ASN A 314 -18.25 -15.67 19.80
N ASN A 315 -17.15 -16.43 19.66
CA ASN A 315 -17.14 -17.80 19.12
C ASN A 315 -17.68 -17.91 17.69
N LEU A 316 -17.61 -16.81 16.93
CA LEU A 316 -17.87 -16.84 15.50
C LEU A 316 -16.66 -17.42 14.77
N SER A 317 -16.93 -18.14 13.68
CA SER A 317 -15.87 -18.58 12.78
C SER A 317 -15.13 -17.37 12.20
N GLN A 318 -13.81 -17.50 12.11
CA GLN A 318 -12.95 -16.56 11.41
C GLN A 318 -13.21 -16.68 9.91
N GLN A 319 -13.01 -15.63 9.14
CA GLN A 319 -13.36 -15.61 7.72
C GLN A 319 -12.21 -15.18 6.84
N VAL A 320 -12.09 -15.78 5.66
CA VAL A 320 -11.19 -15.34 4.57
C VAL A 320 -12.06 -14.97 3.39
N TRP A 321 -11.98 -13.73 2.94
CA TRP A 321 -12.74 -13.18 1.82
C TRP A 321 -11.81 -12.93 0.65
N LEU A 322 -12.11 -13.56 -0.48
CA LEU A 322 -11.35 -13.41 -1.71
C LEU A 322 -11.85 -12.18 -2.47
N ASN A 323 -10.93 -11.34 -2.91
CA ASN A 323 -11.20 -10.19 -3.75
C ASN A 323 -11.36 -10.64 -5.22
N ASP A 324 -11.93 -9.78 -6.07
CA ASP A 324 -12.10 -10.04 -7.51
C ASP A 324 -11.20 -9.15 -8.38
N GLY A 325 -10.19 -8.55 -7.76
CA GLY A 325 -9.31 -7.54 -8.33
C GLY A 325 -9.95 -6.16 -8.50
N THR A 326 -11.16 -5.93 -7.99
CA THR A 326 -11.85 -4.63 -8.09
C THR A 326 -12.31 -4.07 -6.74
N GLY A 327 -11.76 -4.59 -5.64
CA GLY A 327 -12.15 -4.23 -4.27
C GLY A 327 -13.53 -4.76 -3.88
N ARG A 328 -14.02 -5.83 -4.53
CA ARG A 328 -15.31 -6.45 -4.23
C ARG A 328 -15.16 -7.87 -3.70
N PHE A 329 -15.79 -8.11 -2.55
CA PHE A 329 -15.79 -9.38 -1.86
C PHE A 329 -17.17 -10.03 -2.04
N GLY A 330 -17.37 -10.66 -3.20
CA GLY A 330 -18.68 -11.15 -3.69
C GLY A 330 -19.46 -12.09 -2.73
N ALA A 331 -20.68 -12.49 -3.13
CA ALA A 331 -21.65 -13.12 -2.22
C ALA A 331 -21.31 -14.52 -1.63
N ALA A 332 -20.20 -15.20 -2.02
CA ALA A 332 -19.57 -16.40 -1.40
C ALA A 332 -18.57 -17.09 -2.36
N PRO A 333 -17.58 -17.91 -1.91
CA PRO A 333 -17.39 -18.43 -0.55
C PRO A 333 -16.23 -17.75 0.17
N PHE A 334 -16.54 -17.06 1.26
CA PHE A 334 -15.52 -16.88 2.27
C PHE A 334 -15.25 -18.23 2.94
N HIS A 335 -13.99 -18.53 3.21
CA HIS A 335 -13.64 -19.71 3.99
C HIS A 335 -13.78 -19.42 5.47
N SER A 336 -14.51 -20.28 6.19
CA SER A 336 -14.66 -20.18 7.63
C SER A 336 -13.75 -21.18 8.34
N PHE A 337 -13.09 -20.75 9.41
CA PHE A 337 -12.25 -21.63 10.23
C PHE A 337 -12.30 -21.27 11.73
N GLY A 338 -11.87 -22.20 12.59
CA GLY A 338 -11.62 -21.94 14.01
C GLY A 338 -12.86 -21.75 14.91
N GLY A 339 -13.95 -22.47 14.65
CA GLY A 339 -15.16 -22.51 15.49
C GLY A 339 -15.40 -23.85 16.18
#